data_AF-A0A6M1RRW6-F1
#
_entry.id   AF-A0A6M1RRW6-F1
#
_cell.length_a   1.000
_cell.length_b   1.000
_cell.length_c   1.000
_cell.angle_alpha   90.00
_cell.angle_beta   90.00
_cell.angle_gamma   90.00
#
_symmetry.space_group_name_H-M   'P 1'
#
loop_
_entity.id
_entity.type
_entity.pdbx_description
1 polymer ?
#
loop_
_entity_poly.entity_id
_entity_poly.type
_entity_poly.pdbx_seq_one_letter_code
_entity_poly.pdbx_strand_id
1 'polypeptide(L)'
;MLATVPQQRSALGEETTETKVTEDRERGYYRRITETFVSGELVSRRVEVSTRDDGEINLVLVKCFRNGKMVFGSTVDKISNVTVRGYHHQGKCLAMEGDEDGDGFFETLILIGDNGIPVEGFERSKDGTVTPMSEERLSKIKKEFEVGKGD
;
A
#
# COMPACT_ATOMS: atom_id res chain seq x y z
N MET A 1 -0.56 7.90 25.23
CA MET A 1 0.82 8.27 25.63
C MET A 1 1.62 8.43 24.36
N LEU A 2 2.23 9.60 24.13
CA LEU A 2 3.22 9.80 23.06
C LEU A 2 4.57 9.31 23.58
N ALA A 3 5.17 8.31 22.93
CA ALA A 3 6.53 7.86 23.23
C ALA A 3 7.47 8.36 22.13
N THR A 4 8.45 9.18 22.50
CA THR A 4 9.49 9.71 21.60
C THR A 4 10.76 8.88 21.78
N VAL A 5 11.31 8.31 20.70
CA VAL A 5 12.55 7.51 20.72
C VAL A 5 13.77 8.43 20.49
N PRO A 6 14.95 8.20 21.11
CA PRO A 6 16.06 9.18 21.13
C PRO A 6 16.80 9.33 19.80
N GLN A 7 17.28 10.55 19.54
CA GLN A 7 18.14 10.94 18.41
C GLN A 7 19.57 10.40 18.55
N GLN A 8 20.14 9.81 17.48
CA GLN A 8 21.60 9.72 17.28
C GLN A 8 22.05 10.86 16.36
N ARG A 9 23.21 11.48 16.66
CA ARG A 9 23.84 12.56 15.88
C ARG A 9 25.27 12.16 15.46
N SER A 10 25.64 12.49 14.23
CA SER A 10 26.87 12.36 13.46
C SER A 10 27.15 13.66 12.66
N ALA A 11 28.37 14.17 12.72
CA ALA A 11 28.73 15.46 12.12
C ALA A 11 28.97 15.35 10.60
N LEU A 12 27.93 15.47 9.77
CA LEU A 12 27.97 15.80 8.33
C LEU A 12 26.53 16.03 7.87
N GLY A 13 26.03 17.27 7.96
CA GLY A 13 24.69 17.69 7.48
C GLY A 13 23.63 16.60 7.53
N GLU A 14 23.44 15.99 8.70
CA GLU A 14 22.79 14.70 8.80
C GLU A 14 21.33 14.76 8.37
N GLU A 15 20.99 13.86 7.47
CA GLU A 15 19.63 13.47 7.20
C GLU A 15 19.04 12.86 8.47
N THR A 16 18.31 13.67 9.24
CA THR A 16 17.70 13.23 10.50
C THR A 16 16.50 12.36 10.21
N THR A 17 16.42 11.18 10.83
CA THR A 17 15.23 10.32 10.76
C THR A 17 14.45 10.39 12.06
N GLU A 18 13.14 10.64 11.97
CA GLU A 18 12.21 10.66 13.11
C GLU A 18 11.06 9.66 12.84
N THR A 19 10.64 8.91 13.85
CA THR A 19 9.43 8.08 13.79
C THR A 19 8.40 8.54 14.83
N LYS A 20 7.15 8.72 14.39
CA LYS A 20 6.00 9.02 15.25
C LYS A 20 5.03 7.85 15.23
N VAL A 21 4.51 7.49 16.40
CA VAL A 21 3.51 6.42 16.54
C VAL A 21 2.27 6.99 17.25
N THR A 22 1.12 6.81 16.62
CA THR A 22 -0.19 7.14 17.17
C THR A 22 -1.04 5.88 17.22
N GLU A 23 -1.65 5.60 18.37
CA GLU A 23 -2.54 4.46 18.56
C GLU A 23 -3.92 4.94 19.02
N ASP A 24 -4.95 4.26 18.55
CA ASP A 24 -6.35 4.56 18.83
C ASP A 24 -7.14 3.25 18.96
N ARG A 25 -8.04 3.19 19.96
CA ARG A 25 -8.91 2.05 20.20
C ARG A 25 -10.29 2.53 20.58
N GLU A 26 -11.28 2.24 19.74
CA GLU A 26 -12.67 2.61 19.96
C GLU A 26 -13.59 1.45 19.59
N ARG A 27 -14.48 1.04 20.52
CA ARG A 27 -15.55 0.04 20.28
C ARG A 27 -15.06 -1.27 19.61
N GLY A 28 -13.91 -1.78 20.03
CA GLY A 28 -13.33 -3.02 19.49
C GLY A 28 -12.56 -2.86 18.17
N TYR A 29 -12.53 -1.65 17.61
CA TYR A 29 -11.64 -1.29 16.51
C TYR A 29 -10.30 -0.80 17.08
N TYR A 30 -9.20 -1.29 16.52
CA TYR A 30 -7.85 -0.81 16.84
C TYR A 30 -7.17 -0.28 15.60
N ARG A 31 -6.45 0.83 15.75
CA ARG A 31 -5.62 1.42 14.70
C ARG A 31 -4.31 1.92 15.28
N ARG A 32 -3.20 1.48 14.69
CA ARG A 32 -1.87 2.06 14.87
C ARG A 32 -1.43 2.76 13.60
N ILE A 33 -0.95 3.98 13.72
CA ILE A 33 -0.34 4.75 12.65
C ILE A 33 1.13 4.97 13.03
N THR A 34 2.04 4.48 12.20
CA THR A 34 3.47 4.72 12.31
C THR A 34 3.90 5.58 11.13
N GLU A 35 4.48 6.75 11.41
CA GLU A 35 4.93 7.71 10.42
C GLU A 35 6.44 7.89 10.54
N THR A 36 7.15 7.80 9.42
CA THR A 36 8.59 8.03 9.35
C THR A 36 8.86 9.30 8.56
N PHE A 37 9.64 10.18 9.16
CA PHE A 37 10.07 11.45 8.61
C PHE A 37 11.58 11.43 8.39
N VAL A 38 12.02 11.99 7.28
CA VAL A 38 13.43 12.13 6.92
C VAL A 38 13.68 13.59 6.59
N SER A 39 14.60 14.24 7.30
CA SER A 39 14.83 15.69 7.25
C SER A 39 13.54 16.52 7.43
N GLY A 40 12.62 16.03 8.25
CA GLY A 40 11.31 16.64 8.50
C GLY A 40 10.23 16.35 7.45
N GLU A 41 10.56 15.68 6.34
CA GLU A 41 9.59 15.28 5.32
C GLU A 41 9.01 13.89 5.62
N LEU A 42 7.69 13.73 5.55
CA LEU A 42 7.05 12.42 5.65
C LEU A 42 7.46 11.56 4.45
N VAL A 43 8.12 10.42 4.69
CA VAL A 43 8.53 9.48 3.64
C VAL A 43 7.74 8.18 3.67
N SER A 44 7.20 7.79 4.83
CA SER A 44 6.43 6.56 4.98
C SER A 44 5.34 6.73 6.03
N ARG A 45 4.16 6.18 5.75
CA ARG A 45 3.08 6.00 6.72
C ARG A 45 2.59 4.55 6.64
N ARG A 46 2.69 3.84 7.75
CA ARG A 46 2.13 2.49 7.95
C ARG A 46 0.90 2.60 8.85
N VAL A 47 -0.19 1.98 8.46
CA VAL A 47 -1.43 1.91 9.25
C VAL A 47 -1.76 0.44 9.46
N GLU A 48 -1.79 0.01 10.72
CA GLU A 48 -2.18 -1.34 11.12
C GLU A 48 -3.56 -1.25 11.75
N VAL A 49 -4.49 -2.06 11.26
CA VAL A 49 -5.89 -2.04 11.67
C VAL A 49 -6.32 -3.43 12.15
N SER A 50 -6.98 -3.45 13.30
CA SER A 50 -7.83 -4.55 13.70
C SER A 50 -9.29 -4.11 13.60
N THR A 51 -10.03 -4.71 12.66
CA THR A 51 -11.48 -4.54 12.52
C THR A 51 -12.30 -5.40 13.49
N ARG A 52 -11.65 -6.19 14.35
CA ARG A 52 -12.28 -7.14 15.28
C ARG A 52 -11.68 -6.96 16.66
N ASP A 53 -12.44 -7.29 17.72
CA ASP A 53 -11.93 -7.24 19.09
C ASP A 53 -11.25 -8.57 19.50
N ASP A 54 -10.45 -9.13 18.60
CA ASP A 54 -9.69 -10.38 18.80
C ASP A 54 -8.19 -10.13 19.05
N GLY A 55 -7.76 -8.87 18.96
CA GLY A 55 -6.37 -8.47 19.15
C GLY A 55 -5.49 -8.67 17.90
N GLU A 56 -6.05 -9.18 16.80
CA GLU A 56 -5.31 -9.48 15.58
C GLU A 56 -5.40 -8.34 14.58
N ILE A 57 -4.25 -7.93 14.04
CA ILE A 57 -4.22 -6.99 12.91
C ILE A 57 -4.66 -7.74 11.66
N ASN A 58 -5.77 -7.31 11.05
CA ASN A 58 -6.29 -7.91 9.82
C ASN A 58 -6.04 -7.08 8.56
N LEU A 59 -5.70 -5.80 8.69
CA LEU A 59 -5.42 -4.93 7.55
C LEU A 59 -4.16 -4.10 7.81
N VAL A 60 -3.24 -4.09 6.86
CA VAL A 60 -2.04 -3.24 6.91
C VAL A 60 -1.98 -2.41 5.65
N LEU A 61 -1.94 -1.08 5.80
CA LEU A 61 -1.73 -0.14 4.71
C LEU A 61 -0.35 0.49 4.83
N VAL A 62 0.38 0.58 3.74
CA VAL A 62 1.66 1.29 3.65
C VAL A 62 1.56 2.32 2.54
N LYS A 63 1.95 3.57 2.83
CA LYS A 63 2.08 4.63 1.83
C LYS A 63 3.48 5.21 1.90
N CYS A 64 4.15 5.35 0.76
CA CYS A 64 5.43 6.05 0.67
C CYS A 64 5.27 7.33 -0.14
N PHE A 65 6.04 8.34 0.27
CA PHE A 65 5.93 9.69 -0.24
C PHE A 65 7.29 10.19 -0.72
N ARG A 66 7.27 11.08 -1.71
CA ARG A 66 8.42 11.84 -2.18
C ARG A 66 7.97 13.26 -2.47
N ASN A 67 8.62 14.26 -1.88
CA ASN A 67 8.26 15.68 -2.02
C ASN A 67 6.77 15.93 -1.73
N GLY A 68 6.25 15.31 -0.66
CA GLY A 68 4.84 15.39 -0.25
C GLY A 68 3.83 14.66 -1.15
N LYS A 69 4.26 13.99 -2.23
CA LYS A 69 3.38 13.23 -3.14
C LYS A 69 3.50 11.74 -2.90
N MET A 70 2.38 11.02 -2.86
CA MET A 70 2.38 9.56 -2.78
C MET A 70 2.98 8.96 -4.05
N VAL A 71 3.97 8.09 -3.89
CA VAL A 71 4.66 7.37 -4.99
C VAL A 71 4.40 5.86 -4.93
N PHE A 72 3.99 5.36 -3.76
CA PHE A 72 3.69 3.96 -3.54
C PHE A 72 2.56 3.82 -2.51
N GLY A 73 1.67 2.87 -2.74
CA GLY A 73 0.69 2.40 -1.77
C GLY A 73 0.67 0.88 -1.76
N SER A 74 0.44 0.27 -0.60
CA SER A 74 0.18 -1.16 -0.49
C SER A 74 -0.87 -1.43 0.57
N THR A 75 -1.69 -2.43 0.32
CA THR A 75 -2.69 -2.95 1.24
C THR A 75 -2.46 -4.45 1.37
N VAL A 76 -2.31 -4.93 2.60
CA VAL A 76 -2.31 -6.36 2.94
C VAL A 76 -3.58 -6.64 3.71
N ASP A 77 -4.50 -7.38 3.11
CA ASP A 77 -5.66 -7.94 3.78
C ASP A 77 -5.32 -9.36 4.25
N LYS A 78 -5.11 -9.49 5.56
CA LYS A 78 -4.73 -10.76 6.18
C LYS A 78 -5.91 -11.72 6.36
N ILE A 79 -7.15 -11.26 6.16
CA ILE A 79 -8.33 -12.14 6.20
C ILE A 79 -8.43 -12.91 4.88
N SER A 80 -8.27 -12.21 3.75
CA SER A 80 -8.27 -12.83 2.42
C SER A 80 -6.90 -13.34 1.97
N ASN A 81 -5.84 -13.02 2.71
CA ASN A 81 -4.44 -13.27 2.35
C ASN A 81 -4.03 -12.61 1.03
N VAL A 82 -4.62 -11.45 0.71
CA VAL A 82 -4.34 -10.72 -0.53
C VAL A 82 -3.47 -9.51 -0.23
N THR A 83 -2.43 -9.31 -1.06
CA THR A 83 -1.65 -8.09 -1.07
C THR A 83 -1.77 -7.37 -2.41
N VAL A 84 -2.09 -6.08 -2.35
CA VAL A 84 -2.07 -5.20 -3.52
C VAL A 84 -1.01 -4.12 -3.32
N ARG A 85 -0.29 -3.79 -4.39
CA ARG A 85 0.64 -2.66 -4.46
C ARG A 85 0.22 -1.74 -5.60
N GLY A 86 0.41 -0.44 -5.42
CA GLY A 86 0.10 0.58 -6.42
C GLY A 86 1.22 1.60 -6.55
N TYR A 87 1.64 1.85 -7.78
CA TYR A 87 2.74 2.75 -8.13
C TYR A 87 2.19 4.05 -8.69
N HIS A 88 2.62 5.17 -8.09
CA HIS A 88 1.99 6.47 -8.35
C HIS A 88 2.98 7.49 -8.91
N HIS A 89 2.51 8.30 -9.83
CA HIS A 89 3.24 9.45 -10.35
C HIS A 89 2.29 10.65 -10.50
N GLN A 90 2.69 11.80 -9.97
CA GLN A 90 1.91 13.04 -10.04
C GLN A 90 0.45 12.88 -9.57
N GLY A 91 0.22 12.06 -8.55
CA GLY A 91 -1.11 11.83 -7.97
C GLY A 91 -1.97 10.81 -8.74
N LYS A 92 -1.49 10.26 -9.86
CA LYS A 92 -2.15 9.19 -10.61
C LYS A 92 -1.53 7.84 -10.29
N CYS A 93 -2.34 6.80 -10.15
CA CYS A 93 -1.86 5.41 -10.15
C CYS A 93 -1.50 5.04 -11.60
N LEU A 94 -0.30 4.52 -11.81
CA LEU A 94 0.20 4.10 -13.13
C LEU A 94 0.11 2.58 -13.30
N ALA A 95 0.35 1.85 -12.22
CA ALA A 95 0.37 0.40 -12.23
C ALA A 95 0.00 -0.16 -10.86
N MET A 96 -0.53 -1.37 -10.86
CA MET A 96 -0.81 -2.13 -9.65
C MET A 96 -0.30 -3.55 -9.78
N GLU A 97 0.18 -4.12 -8.68
CA GLU A 97 0.56 -5.54 -8.59
C GLU A 97 -0.31 -6.23 -7.55
N GLY A 98 -0.65 -7.48 -7.79
CA GLY A 98 -1.43 -8.34 -6.89
C GLY A 98 -0.69 -9.64 -6.57
N ASP A 99 -0.68 -9.98 -5.28
CA ASP A 99 -0.40 -11.29 -4.71
C ASP A 99 -1.73 -11.78 -4.14
N GLU A 100 -2.41 -12.65 -4.89
CA GLU A 100 -3.82 -13.04 -4.67
C GLU A 100 -3.93 -14.32 -3.83
N ASP A 101 -2.86 -15.12 -3.74
CA ASP A 101 -2.79 -16.31 -2.89
C ASP A 101 -2.00 -16.11 -1.58
N GLY A 102 -1.26 -15.00 -1.48
CA GLY A 102 -0.53 -14.54 -0.31
C GLY A 102 0.75 -15.34 -0.03
N ASP A 103 1.37 -15.88 -1.07
CA ASP A 103 2.66 -16.56 -0.99
C ASP A 103 3.86 -15.62 -1.11
N GLY A 104 3.62 -14.32 -1.32
CA GLY A 104 4.62 -13.27 -1.45
C GLY A 104 5.16 -13.07 -2.88
N PHE A 105 4.70 -13.88 -3.84
CA PHE A 105 4.92 -13.69 -5.26
C PHE A 105 3.76 -12.87 -5.85
N PHE A 106 4.08 -11.91 -6.70
CA PHE A 106 3.06 -11.07 -7.33
C PHE A 106 2.80 -11.58 -8.74
N GLU A 107 1.74 -12.37 -8.88
CA GLU A 107 1.31 -13.01 -10.11
C GLU A 107 0.55 -12.06 -11.05
N THR A 108 0.02 -10.94 -10.55
CA THR A 108 -0.74 -9.99 -11.36
C THR A 108 -0.02 -8.64 -11.47
N LEU A 109 0.05 -8.08 -12.68
CA LEU A 109 0.44 -6.68 -12.94
C LEU A 109 -0.61 -6.01 -13.83
N ILE A 110 -1.16 -4.89 -13.40
CA ILE A 110 -2.16 -4.10 -14.13
C ILE A 110 -1.59 -2.73 -14.46
N LEU A 111 -1.75 -2.30 -15.72
CA LEU A 111 -1.48 -0.92 -16.14
C LEU A 111 -2.76 -0.09 -16.06
N ILE A 112 -2.66 1.09 -15.48
CA ILE A 112 -3.78 2.00 -15.27
C ILE A 112 -3.71 3.14 -16.28
N GLY A 113 -4.82 3.36 -17.01
CA GLY A 113 -4.94 4.46 -17.96
C GLY A 113 -5.12 5.81 -17.27
N ASP A 114 -5.02 6.89 -18.06
CA ASP A 114 -5.16 8.26 -17.56
C ASP A 114 -6.52 8.55 -16.90
N ASN A 115 -7.56 7.81 -17.26
CA ASN A 115 -8.88 7.88 -16.65
C ASN A 115 -8.96 7.14 -15.30
N GLY A 116 -7.87 6.54 -14.83
CA GLY A 116 -7.83 5.73 -13.60
C GLY A 116 -8.52 4.38 -13.72
N ILE A 117 -8.77 3.89 -14.94
CA ILE A 117 -9.32 2.56 -15.22
C ILE A 117 -8.20 1.67 -15.78
N PRO A 118 -8.14 0.38 -15.42
CA PRO A 118 -7.22 -0.58 -16.03
C PRO A 118 -7.28 -0.53 -17.56
N VAL A 119 -6.13 -0.51 -18.22
CA VAL A 119 -6.03 -0.57 -19.69
C VAL A 119 -5.52 -1.92 -20.16
N GLU A 120 -4.58 -2.51 -19.42
CA GLU A 120 -3.95 -3.80 -19.75
C GLU A 120 -3.58 -4.54 -18.46
N GLY A 121 -3.52 -5.87 -18.54
CA GLY A 121 -3.08 -6.74 -17.44
C GLY A 121 -2.10 -7.81 -17.91
N PHE A 122 -1.23 -8.24 -17.02
CA PHE A 122 -0.27 -9.31 -17.24
C PHE A 122 -0.31 -10.29 -16.08
N GLU A 123 -0.10 -11.55 -16.41
CA GLU A 123 0.04 -12.65 -15.47
C GLU A 123 1.49 -13.11 -15.49
N ARG A 124 2.06 -13.30 -14.30
CA ARG A 124 3.43 -13.76 -14.11
C ARG A 124 3.40 -15.13 -13.46
N SER A 125 4.21 -16.05 -13.98
CA SER A 125 4.44 -17.36 -13.39
C SER A 125 5.75 -17.40 -12.60
N LYS A 126 5.88 -18.32 -11.65
CA LYS A 126 7.07 -18.46 -10.78
C LYS A 126 8.36 -18.78 -11.53
N ASP A 127 8.26 -19.34 -12.73
CA ASP A 127 9.38 -19.57 -13.65
C ASP A 127 9.88 -18.27 -14.34
N GLY A 128 9.19 -17.14 -14.12
CA GLY A 128 9.49 -15.85 -14.72
C GLY A 128 8.73 -15.57 -16.02
N THR A 129 7.93 -16.51 -16.52
CA THR A 129 7.09 -16.30 -17.70
C THR A 129 6.06 -15.21 -17.43
N VAL A 130 5.85 -14.33 -18.42
CA VAL A 130 4.82 -13.28 -18.38
C VAL A 130 3.92 -13.43 -19.59
N THR A 131 2.61 -13.50 -19.36
CA THR A 131 1.59 -13.58 -20.40
C THR A 131 0.60 -12.43 -20.28
N PRO A 132 -0.02 -11.98 -21.39
CA PRO A 132 -1.15 -11.06 -21.30
C PRO A 132 -2.29 -11.73 -20.52
N MET A 133 -2.96 -10.93 -19.70
CA MET A 133 -4.17 -11.35 -19.00
C MET A 133 -5.28 -11.64 -20.03
N SER A 134 -6.14 -12.61 -19.73
CA SER A 134 -7.28 -12.89 -20.59
C SER A 134 -8.25 -11.69 -20.66
N GLU A 135 -8.90 -11.49 -21.81
CA GLU A 135 -9.88 -10.41 -21.99
C GLU A 135 -11.02 -10.49 -20.98
N GLU A 136 -11.45 -11.70 -20.61
CA GLU A 136 -12.49 -11.95 -19.61
C GLU A 136 -12.06 -11.43 -18.22
N ARG A 137 -10.86 -11.82 -17.76
CA ARG A 137 -10.34 -11.41 -16.46
C ARG A 137 -10.12 -9.90 -16.42
N LEU A 138 -9.50 -9.33 -17.45
CA LEU A 138 -9.29 -7.89 -17.55
C LEU A 138 -10.62 -7.12 -17.53
N SER A 139 -11.65 -7.63 -18.22
CA SER A 139 -12.99 -7.01 -18.23
C SER A 139 -13.67 -7.06 -16.87
N LYS A 140 -13.46 -8.13 -16.09
CA LYS A 140 -13.96 -8.23 -14.71
C LYS A 140 -13.31 -7.18 -13.81
N ILE A 141 -11.98 -7.07 -13.86
CA ILE A 141 -11.24 -6.07 -13.07
C ILE A 141 -11.66 -4.64 -13.46
N LYS A 142 -11.82 -4.35 -14.75
CA LYS A 142 -12.30 -3.03 -15.23
C LYS A 142 -13.64 -2.65 -14.59
N LYS A 143 -14.59 -3.57 -14.51
CA LYS A 143 -15.91 -3.34 -13.87
C LYS A 143 -15.78 -3.04 -12.37
N GLU A 144 -14.92 -3.75 -11.66
CA GLU A 144 -14.70 -3.51 -10.22
C GLU A 144 -14.17 -2.09 -9.95
N PHE A 145 -13.30 -1.57 -10.84
CA PHE A 145 -12.80 -0.20 -10.75
C PHE A 145 -13.87 0.87 -11.10
N GLU A 146 -14.80 0.56 -11.99
CA GLU A 146 -15.90 1.47 -12.33
C GLU A 146 -16.92 1.57 -11.20
N VAL A 147 -17.23 0.45 -10.53
CA VAL A 147 -18.14 0.42 -9.37
C VAL A 147 -17.56 1.19 -8.19
N GLY A 148 -16.24 1.09 -7.94
CA GLY A 148 -15.57 1.79 -6.84
C GLY A 148 -15.44 3.32 -6.99
N LYS A 149 -15.84 3.91 -8.13
CA LYS A 149 -15.94 5.37 -8.31
C LYS A 149 -17.31 5.94 -7.99
N GLY A 150 -18.27 5.08 -7.65
CA GLY A 150 -19.67 5.44 -7.39
C GLY A 150 -20.02 5.87 -5.97
N ASP A 151 -19.07 5.83 -5.03
CA ASP A 151 -19.26 6.18 -3.61
C ASP A 151 -18.45 7.41 -3.18
#